data_AF-A0A523PVQ8-F1
#
_entry.id   AF-A0A523PVQ8-F1
#
_cell.length_a   1.000
_cell.length_b   1.000
_cell.length_c   1.000
_cell.angle_alpha   90.00
_cell.angle_beta   90.00
_cell.angle_gamma   90.00
#
_symmetry.space_group_name_H-M   'P 1'
#
loop_
_entity.id
_entity.type
_entity.pdbx_description
1 polymer ?
#
loop_
_entity_poly.entity_id
_entity_poly.type
_entity_poly.pdbx_seq_one_letter_code
_entity_poly.pdbx_strand_id
1 'polypeptide(L)'
;MTDARSPTKVKATGAHFTPPGLARFLARLALDHVNRRGSLSVLDPACGDGRLLHALAEEAGPTRLRMVGVDQDGGCCHAANERLRSMPGVRISTRHGDFLRLVTENDTLGRFDLVIANPPYVRTQVLGAEVSRRLARELGLSGRVDLYHAFIAAMTRVLAPGGTLALLCSNRFLTTRSGRAVRATLRSQFQLERILDLGDTKLFGAAVLPAIVIARRTNTPRPAACAFVRAYEVRDGSATIEAVRAAPPILAALHSEQAELARRGGTLIRIERGTLATGHGDDEPWTLSSARTEAWLARIRERTARTFGDVGKIRVGIKTT
;
A
#
# COMPACT_ATOMS: atom_id res chain seq x y z
N MET A 1 12.67 12.78 33.81
CA MET A 1 13.88 12.32 33.10
C MET A 1 13.44 11.56 31.87
N THR A 2 13.68 12.16 30.70
CA THR A 2 13.30 11.68 29.37
C THR A 2 14.21 10.55 28.93
N ASP A 3 13.67 9.33 28.82
CA ASP A 3 14.42 8.20 28.25
C ASP A 3 14.31 8.23 26.70
N ALA A 4 15.35 8.76 26.09
CA ALA A 4 15.56 8.79 24.65
C ALA A 4 15.94 7.38 24.18
N ARG A 5 14.96 6.63 23.65
CA ARG A 5 15.23 5.32 23.03
C ARG A 5 16.19 5.50 21.84
N SER A 6 17.31 4.79 21.91
CA SER A 6 18.44 4.89 20.98
C SER A 6 18.09 4.46 19.54
N PRO A 7 18.75 5.05 18.50
CA PRO A 7 18.50 4.77 17.09
C PRO A 7 18.82 3.32 16.64
N THR A 8 19.41 2.51 17.51
CA THR A 8 19.95 1.18 17.18
C THR A 8 18.86 0.09 17.09
N LYS A 9 17.70 0.25 17.76
CA LYS A 9 16.58 -0.72 17.66
C LYS A 9 15.73 -0.59 16.39
N VAL A 10 15.77 0.55 15.71
CA VAL A 10 14.98 0.82 14.48
C VAL A 10 15.49 -0.01 13.28
N LYS A 11 16.78 -0.40 13.28
CA LYS A 11 17.40 -1.09 12.13
C LYS A 11 17.18 -2.61 12.09
N ALA A 12 16.77 -3.25 13.19
CA ALA A 12 16.66 -4.71 13.26
C ALA A 12 15.24 -5.23 12.94
N THR A 13 14.19 -4.45 13.26
CA THR A 13 12.79 -4.89 13.10
C THR A 13 12.15 -4.42 11.79
N GLY A 14 12.74 -3.42 11.11
CA GLY A 14 12.16 -2.81 9.91
C GLY A 14 10.85 -2.05 10.17
N ALA A 15 10.47 -1.83 11.43
CA ALA A 15 9.25 -1.14 11.83
C ALA A 15 9.40 0.38 11.62
N HIS A 16 8.70 0.92 10.63
CA HIS A 16 8.58 2.35 10.40
C HIS A 16 7.15 2.80 10.73
N PHE A 17 7.00 3.63 11.76
CA PHE A 17 5.70 4.19 12.12
C PHE A 17 5.16 5.09 11.00
N THR A 18 3.88 4.94 10.69
CA THR A 18 3.21 5.78 9.69
C THR A 18 3.15 7.24 10.19
N PRO A 19 3.69 8.21 9.44
CA PRO A 19 3.59 9.63 9.77
C PRO A 19 2.13 10.08 9.88
N PRO A 20 1.78 10.99 10.81
CA PRO A 20 0.38 11.37 11.07
C PRO A 20 -0.39 11.85 9.83
N GLY A 21 0.23 12.68 8.99
CA GLY A 21 -0.40 13.16 7.75
C GLY A 21 -0.72 12.04 6.76
N LEU A 22 0.20 11.06 6.60
CA LEU A 22 -0.03 9.90 5.74
C LEU A 22 -1.08 8.96 6.32
N ALA A 23 -1.07 8.76 7.64
CA ALA A 23 -2.04 7.92 8.33
C ALA A 23 -3.46 8.48 8.14
N ARG A 24 -3.63 9.79 8.35
CA ARG A 24 -4.90 10.49 8.11
C ARG A 24 -5.34 10.44 6.66
N PHE A 25 -4.41 10.62 5.73
CA PHE A 25 -4.70 10.52 4.30
C PHE A 25 -5.18 9.12 3.90
N LEU A 26 -4.49 8.06 4.34
CA LEU A 26 -4.91 6.69 4.08
C LEU A 26 -6.25 6.37 4.73
N ALA A 27 -6.49 6.84 5.96
CA ALA A 27 -7.76 6.70 6.66
C ALA A 27 -8.93 7.32 5.88
N ARG A 28 -8.78 8.56 5.39
CA ARG A 28 -9.81 9.22 4.55
C ARG A 28 -10.09 8.41 3.29
N LEU A 29 -9.05 8.07 2.55
CA LEU A 29 -9.19 7.25 1.34
C LEU A 29 -9.90 5.92 1.62
N ALA A 30 -9.56 5.25 2.72
CA ALA A 30 -10.21 4.00 3.10
C ALA A 30 -11.70 4.19 3.40
N LEU A 31 -12.04 5.26 4.13
CA LEU A 31 -13.41 5.57 4.53
C LEU A 31 -14.30 5.98 3.35
N ASP A 32 -13.72 6.56 2.30
CA ASP A 32 -14.43 6.89 1.05
C ASP A 32 -14.84 5.63 0.25
N HIS A 33 -14.19 4.48 0.51
CA HIS A 33 -14.38 3.24 -0.24
C HIS A 33 -14.96 2.09 0.63
N VAL A 34 -15.47 2.40 1.81
CA VAL A 34 -16.07 1.41 2.70
C VAL A 34 -17.53 1.73 3.00
N ASN A 35 -18.38 0.71 3.03
CA ASN A 35 -19.78 0.89 3.38
C ASN A 35 -19.95 1.01 4.90
N ARG A 36 -20.25 2.22 5.38
CA ARG A 36 -20.38 2.55 6.81
C ARG A 36 -21.84 2.42 7.22
N ARG A 37 -22.33 1.19 7.39
CA ARG A 37 -23.71 0.92 7.88
C ARG A 37 -23.87 1.19 9.38
N GLY A 38 -23.42 2.36 9.86
CA GLY A 38 -23.45 2.78 11.27
C GLY A 38 -22.36 2.16 12.17
N SER A 39 -21.80 1.01 11.78
CA SER A 39 -20.63 0.41 12.42
C SER A 39 -19.65 -0.15 11.40
N LEU A 40 -18.38 -0.23 11.78
CA LEU A 40 -17.31 -0.80 10.95
C LEU A 40 -16.38 -1.67 11.80
N SER A 41 -16.10 -2.88 11.32
CA SER A 41 -15.04 -3.72 11.88
C SER A 41 -13.73 -3.53 11.12
N VAL A 42 -12.67 -3.20 11.85
CA VAL A 42 -11.39 -2.76 11.30
C VAL A 42 -10.26 -3.62 11.85
N LEU A 43 -9.33 -4.00 11.00
CA LEU A 43 -8.07 -4.64 11.39
C LEU A 43 -6.87 -3.83 10.90
N ASP A 44 -5.88 -3.65 11.78
CA ASP A 44 -4.50 -3.34 11.39
C ASP A 44 -3.59 -4.52 11.81
N PRO A 45 -3.04 -5.28 10.85
CA PRO A 45 -2.30 -6.51 11.12
C PRO A 45 -0.83 -6.28 11.55
N ALA A 46 -0.35 -5.04 11.52
CA ALA A 46 0.97 -4.64 12.00
C ALA A 46 0.86 -3.25 12.62
N CYS A 47 0.08 -3.14 13.70
CA CYS A 47 -0.49 -1.87 14.14
C CYS A 47 0.52 -0.90 14.78
N GLY A 48 1.69 -1.37 15.18
CA GLY A 48 2.65 -0.60 15.96
C GLY A 48 1.97 0.02 17.19
N ASP A 49 2.21 1.31 17.41
CA ASP A 49 1.61 2.10 18.49
C ASP A 49 0.19 2.61 18.16
N GLY A 50 -0.46 2.08 17.12
CA GLY A 50 -1.85 2.33 16.76
C GLY A 50 -2.12 3.60 15.94
N ARG A 51 -1.10 4.20 15.29
CA ARG A 51 -1.27 5.47 14.54
C ARG A 51 -2.27 5.40 13.39
N LEU A 52 -2.28 4.32 12.62
CA LEU A 52 -3.25 4.14 11.52
C LEU A 52 -4.67 4.00 12.06
N LEU A 53 -4.86 3.15 13.07
CA LEU A 53 -6.14 2.95 13.74
C LEU A 53 -6.66 4.26 14.36
N HIS A 54 -5.80 5.02 15.04
CA HIS A 54 -6.15 6.31 15.63
C HIS A 54 -6.57 7.31 14.54
N ALA A 55 -5.80 7.43 13.47
CA ALA A 55 -6.15 8.32 12.36
C ALA A 55 -7.49 7.95 11.71
N LEU A 56 -7.77 6.64 11.58
CA LEU A 56 -9.07 6.16 11.11
C LEU A 56 -10.19 6.55 12.09
N ALA A 57 -9.97 6.40 13.39
CA ALA A 57 -10.95 6.77 14.41
C ALA A 57 -11.26 8.27 14.41
N GLU A 58 -10.27 9.14 14.21
CA GLU A 58 -10.48 10.59 14.09
C GLU A 58 -11.34 10.95 12.86
N GLU A 59 -11.13 10.27 11.74
CA GLU A 59 -11.80 10.55 10.47
C GLU A 59 -13.16 9.84 10.32
N ALA A 60 -13.46 8.90 11.22
CA ALA A 60 -14.66 8.06 11.18
C ALA A 60 -15.95 8.75 11.67
N GLY A 61 -15.90 10.00 12.12
CA GLY A 61 -17.08 10.77 12.53
C GLY A 61 -18.00 9.98 13.48
N PRO A 62 -19.31 9.85 13.21
CA PRO A 62 -20.25 9.15 14.09
C PRO A 62 -20.23 7.61 13.95
N THR A 63 -19.40 7.05 13.06
CA THR A 63 -19.38 5.60 12.82
C THR A 63 -18.81 4.87 14.04
N ARG A 64 -19.50 3.84 14.53
CA ARG A 64 -18.98 2.99 15.62
C ARG A 64 -17.90 2.05 15.09
N LEU A 65 -16.76 1.97 15.76
CA LEU A 65 -15.60 1.24 15.27
C LEU A 65 -15.25 0.09 16.21
N ARG A 66 -15.29 -1.15 15.69
CA ARG A 66 -14.73 -2.31 16.36
C ARG A 66 -13.37 -2.60 15.73
N MET A 67 -12.31 -2.22 16.43
CA MET A 67 -10.95 -2.27 15.92
C MET A 67 -10.16 -3.42 16.54
N VAL A 68 -9.36 -4.09 15.72
CA VAL A 68 -8.33 -5.03 16.16
C VAL A 68 -6.98 -4.57 15.65
N GLY A 69 -5.99 -4.50 16.55
CA GLY A 69 -4.59 -4.27 16.21
C GLY A 69 -3.76 -5.51 16.50
N VAL A 70 -2.90 -5.93 15.59
CA VAL A 70 -1.94 -7.03 15.82
C VAL A 70 -0.54 -6.48 15.71
N ASP A 71 0.33 -6.81 16.65
CA ASP A 71 1.75 -6.50 16.55
C ASP A 71 2.61 -7.54 17.31
N GLN A 72 3.83 -7.75 16.84
CA GLN A 72 4.80 -8.65 17.49
C GLN A 72 5.45 -8.01 18.73
N ASP A 73 5.33 -6.69 18.92
CA ASP A 73 5.80 -5.98 20.11
C ASP A 73 4.62 -5.72 21.06
N GLY A 74 4.63 -6.39 22.22
CA GLY A 74 3.61 -6.22 23.26
C GLY A 74 3.55 -4.80 23.83
N GLY A 75 4.66 -4.06 23.86
CA GLY A 75 4.69 -2.65 24.25
C GLY A 75 3.99 -1.75 23.23
N CYS A 76 4.14 -2.04 21.94
CA CYS A 76 3.38 -1.38 20.88
C CYS A 76 1.87 -1.67 20.99
N CYS A 77 1.50 -2.92 21.23
CA CYS A 77 0.10 -3.31 21.50
C CYS A 77 -0.50 -2.56 22.70
N HIS A 78 0.25 -2.45 23.80
CA HIS A 78 -0.19 -1.69 24.97
C HIS A 78 -0.42 -0.21 24.63
N ALA A 79 0.56 0.43 23.98
CA ALA A 79 0.45 1.83 23.56
C ALA A 79 -0.73 2.07 22.60
N ALA A 80 -0.99 1.14 21.67
CA ALA A 80 -2.15 1.22 20.78
C ALA A 80 -3.48 1.16 21.54
N ASN A 81 -3.63 0.27 22.53
CA ASN A 81 -4.84 0.27 23.37
C ASN A 81 -4.99 1.58 24.14
N GLU A 82 -3.92 2.07 24.78
CA GLU A 82 -3.97 3.31 25.54
C GLU A 82 -4.35 4.51 24.67
N ARG A 83 -3.82 4.57 23.44
CA ARG A 83 -4.11 5.62 22.47
C ARG A 83 -5.58 5.64 22.05
N LEU A 84 -6.24 4.48 21.93
CA LEU A 84 -7.59 4.38 21.37
C LEU A 84 -8.70 4.16 22.41
N ARG A 85 -8.39 3.70 23.63
CA ARG A 85 -9.41 3.28 24.64
C ARG A 85 -10.41 4.35 25.03
N SER A 86 -10.01 5.62 24.98
CA SER A 86 -10.84 6.76 25.38
C SER A 86 -11.53 7.46 24.20
N MET A 87 -11.34 6.97 22.97
CA MET A 87 -11.95 7.58 21.80
C MET A 87 -13.45 7.26 21.73
N PRO A 88 -14.32 8.27 21.61
CA PRO A 88 -15.76 8.05 21.49
C PRO A 88 -16.10 7.14 20.31
N GLY A 89 -17.02 6.19 20.52
CA GLY A 89 -17.47 5.27 19.47
C GLY A 89 -16.46 4.19 19.09
N VAL A 90 -15.30 4.09 19.75
CA VAL A 90 -14.26 3.09 19.47
C VAL A 90 -14.28 1.98 20.52
N ARG A 91 -14.26 0.73 20.04
CA ARG A 91 -13.92 -0.46 20.82
C ARG A 91 -12.67 -1.09 20.22
N ILE A 92 -11.54 -0.94 20.90
CA ILE A 92 -10.24 -1.48 20.49
C ILE A 92 -9.92 -2.77 21.26
N SER A 93 -9.29 -3.72 20.58
CA SER A 93 -8.62 -4.88 21.19
C SER A 93 -7.32 -5.15 20.44
N THR A 94 -6.20 -5.28 21.15
CA THR A 94 -4.93 -5.67 20.51
C THR A 94 -4.57 -7.13 20.77
N ARG A 95 -3.84 -7.74 19.83
CA ARG A 95 -3.27 -9.08 19.95
C ARG A 95 -1.76 -8.98 19.81
N HIS A 96 -1.04 -9.35 20.87
CA HIS A 96 0.41 -9.51 20.81
C HIS A 96 0.74 -10.84 20.14
N GLY A 97 1.38 -10.80 18.97
CA GLY A 97 1.75 -12.00 18.23
C GLY A 97 2.07 -11.74 16.76
N ASP A 98 2.43 -12.80 16.04
CA ASP A 98 2.68 -12.77 14.61
C ASP A 98 1.36 -12.92 13.83
N PHE A 99 0.97 -11.88 13.09
CA PHE A 99 -0.24 -11.89 12.27
C PHE A 99 -0.30 -13.07 11.29
N LEU A 100 0.81 -13.42 10.64
CA LEU A 100 0.81 -14.52 9.67
C LEU A 100 0.52 -15.84 10.36
N ARG A 101 1.10 -16.09 11.54
CA ARG A 101 0.80 -17.28 12.34
C ARG A 101 -0.63 -17.29 12.86
N LEU A 102 -1.15 -16.15 13.31
CA LEU A 102 -2.54 -16.05 13.77
C LEU A 102 -3.54 -16.38 12.67
N VAL A 103 -3.21 -16.06 11.42
CA VAL A 103 -4.05 -16.40 10.25
C VAL A 103 -3.83 -17.82 9.76
N THR A 104 -2.60 -18.33 9.70
CA THR A 104 -2.33 -19.66 9.10
C THR A 104 -2.48 -20.82 10.06
N GLU A 105 -2.19 -20.63 11.36
CA GLU A 105 -2.22 -21.71 12.36
C GLU A 105 -3.55 -21.75 13.12
N ASN A 106 -4.20 -20.59 13.35
CA ASN A 106 -5.31 -20.49 14.31
C ASN A 106 -6.65 -19.98 13.72
N ASP A 107 -6.66 -19.23 12.60
CA ASP A 107 -7.83 -18.50 12.04
C ASP A 107 -8.72 -17.80 13.09
N THR A 108 -8.11 -17.23 14.14
CA THR A 108 -8.82 -16.72 15.33
C THR A 108 -9.25 -15.27 15.23
N LEU A 109 -8.81 -14.53 14.20
CA LEU A 109 -9.06 -13.08 14.12
C LEU A 109 -10.47 -12.74 13.61
N GLY A 110 -11.16 -13.68 12.96
CA GLY A 110 -12.46 -13.47 12.34
C GLY A 110 -12.37 -12.77 10.98
N ARG A 111 -13.44 -12.06 10.60
CA ARG A 111 -13.55 -11.32 9.34
C ARG A 111 -13.84 -9.84 9.60
N PHE A 112 -13.25 -8.96 8.79
CA PHE A 112 -13.31 -7.51 8.95
C PHE A 112 -13.86 -6.83 7.69
N ASP A 113 -14.57 -5.72 7.90
CA ASP A 113 -15.08 -4.87 6.82
C ASP A 113 -13.98 -4.02 6.18
N LEU A 114 -12.96 -3.65 6.98
CA LEU A 114 -11.80 -2.88 6.54
C LEU A 114 -10.51 -3.45 7.12
N VAL A 115 -9.50 -3.64 6.26
CA VAL A 115 -8.11 -3.78 6.68
C VAL A 115 -7.37 -2.52 6.27
N ILE A 116 -6.83 -1.77 7.24
CA ILE A 116 -5.94 -0.63 7.00
C ILE A 116 -4.54 -1.00 7.47
N ALA A 117 -3.55 -0.96 6.58
CA ALA A 117 -2.26 -1.56 6.88
C ALA A 117 -1.08 -0.80 6.28
N ASN A 118 0.02 -0.77 7.05
CA ASN A 118 1.37 -0.46 6.59
C ASN A 118 2.28 -1.64 7.01
N PRO A 119 2.24 -2.78 6.28
CA PRO A 119 3.00 -3.96 6.65
C PRO A 119 4.52 -3.73 6.60
N PRO A 120 5.29 -4.56 7.31
CA PRO A 120 6.75 -4.47 7.30
C PRO A 120 7.34 -4.75 5.91
N TYR A 121 8.36 -3.98 5.54
CA TYR A 121 9.01 -3.99 4.21
C TYR A 121 10.20 -4.94 4.08
N VAL A 122 10.45 -5.76 5.11
CA VAL A 122 11.62 -6.65 5.13
C VAL A 122 11.44 -7.84 4.19
N ARG A 123 12.54 -8.32 3.61
CA ARG A 123 12.54 -9.54 2.81
C ARG A 123 12.35 -10.75 3.74
N THR A 124 11.57 -11.76 3.32
CA THR A 124 11.38 -12.98 4.14
C THR A 124 12.65 -13.80 4.30
N GLN A 125 13.70 -13.55 3.52
CA GLN A 125 14.99 -14.21 3.68
C GLN A 125 15.57 -13.99 5.09
N VAL A 126 15.18 -12.90 5.76
CA VAL A 126 15.49 -12.63 7.18
C VAL A 126 14.77 -13.61 8.13
N LEU A 127 13.63 -14.18 7.72
CA LEU A 127 12.83 -15.15 8.48
C LEU A 127 13.33 -16.60 8.32
N GLY A 128 14.30 -16.86 7.44
CA GLY A 128 14.79 -18.19 7.14
C GLY A 128 14.02 -18.91 6.02
N ALA A 129 14.72 -19.83 5.34
CA ALA A 129 14.20 -20.50 4.15
C ALA A 129 13.00 -21.43 4.44
N GLU A 130 12.98 -22.05 5.62
CA GLU A 130 11.91 -22.94 6.03
C GLU A 130 10.60 -22.19 6.28
N VAL A 131 10.63 -21.11 7.06
CA VAL A 131 9.48 -20.23 7.30
C VAL A 131 8.94 -19.67 5.99
N SER A 132 9.84 -19.23 5.09
CA SER A 132 9.44 -18.75 3.76
C SER A 132 8.72 -19.81 2.94
N ARG A 133 9.22 -21.06 2.91
CA ARG A 133 8.56 -22.17 2.19
C ARG A 133 7.23 -22.54 2.81
N ARG A 134 7.14 -22.54 4.15
CA ARG A 134 5.90 -22.83 4.88
C ARG A 134 4.83 -21.78 4.55
N LEU A 135 5.14 -20.50 4.70
CA LEU A 135 4.23 -19.40 4.36
C LEU A 135 3.81 -19.45 2.88
N ALA A 136 4.74 -19.76 1.98
CA ALA A 136 4.42 -19.90 0.57
C ALA A 136 3.39 -21.00 0.32
N ARG A 137 3.56 -22.18 0.94
CA ARG A 137 2.57 -23.27 0.83
C ARG A 137 1.24 -22.89 1.48
N GLU A 138 1.29 -22.39 2.71
CA GLU A 138 0.09 -22.07 3.49
C GLU A 138 -0.74 -20.97 2.86
N LEU A 139 -0.11 -20.01 2.18
CA LEU A 139 -0.77 -18.86 1.52
C LEU A 139 -0.92 -19.02 0.00
N GLY A 140 -0.52 -20.16 -0.57
CA GLY A 140 -0.62 -20.42 -2.01
C GLY A 140 0.27 -19.52 -2.87
N LEU A 141 1.45 -19.13 -2.37
CA LEU A 141 2.39 -18.27 -3.06
C LEU A 141 3.46 -19.07 -3.79
N SER A 142 3.90 -18.57 -4.95
CA SER A 142 4.97 -19.15 -5.74
C SER A 142 6.14 -18.17 -5.92
N GLY A 143 7.34 -18.70 -6.11
CA GLY A 143 8.56 -17.89 -6.31
C GLY A 143 9.15 -17.32 -5.01
N ARG A 144 9.94 -16.25 -5.14
CA ARG A 144 10.49 -15.54 -3.97
C ARG A 144 9.38 -14.70 -3.34
N VAL A 145 9.01 -15.04 -2.11
CA VAL A 145 8.01 -14.32 -1.33
C VAL A 145 8.69 -13.20 -0.55
N ASP A 146 8.11 -12.00 -0.59
CA ASP A 146 8.48 -10.90 0.32
C ASP A 146 7.49 -10.84 1.49
N LEU A 147 7.89 -10.28 2.64
CA LEU A 147 7.03 -10.34 3.83
C LEU A 147 5.71 -9.61 3.61
N TYR A 148 5.76 -8.43 3.01
CA TYR A 148 4.54 -7.69 2.66
C TYR A 148 3.63 -8.47 1.69
N HIS A 149 4.18 -9.34 0.82
CA HIS A 149 3.37 -10.20 -0.05
C HIS A 149 2.62 -11.26 0.77
N ALA A 150 3.30 -11.91 1.73
CA ALA A 150 2.65 -12.83 2.67
C ALA A 150 1.55 -12.12 3.49
N PHE A 151 1.80 -10.88 3.92
CA PHE A 151 0.78 -10.06 4.58
C PHE A 151 -0.44 -9.83 3.69
N ILE A 152 -0.25 -9.40 2.43
CA ILE A 152 -1.37 -9.20 1.48
C ILE A 152 -2.17 -10.48 1.31
N ALA A 153 -1.50 -11.63 1.15
CA ALA A 153 -2.15 -12.92 1.00
C ALA A 153 -2.87 -13.40 2.28
N ALA A 154 -2.38 -13.05 3.47
CA ALA A 154 -3.07 -13.32 4.72
C ALA A 154 -4.27 -12.38 4.94
N MET A 155 -4.17 -11.11 4.52
CA MET A 155 -5.25 -10.12 4.61
C MET A 155 -6.50 -10.55 3.82
N THR A 156 -6.34 -11.28 2.69
CA THR A 156 -7.50 -11.81 1.94
C THR A 156 -8.35 -12.79 2.75
N ARG A 157 -7.74 -13.48 3.73
CA ARG A 157 -8.41 -14.47 4.58
C ARG A 157 -9.21 -13.81 5.68
N VAL A 158 -8.74 -12.69 6.21
CA VAL A 158 -9.40 -11.96 7.30
C VAL A 158 -10.33 -10.85 6.80
N LEU A 159 -10.37 -10.54 5.51
CA LEU A 159 -11.37 -9.64 4.96
C LEU A 159 -12.71 -10.36 4.75
N ALA A 160 -13.81 -9.72 5.15
CA ALA A 160 -15.15 -10.16 4.79
C ALA A 160 -15.33 -10.14 3.25
N PRO A 161 -16.20 -10.97 2.66
CA PRO A 161 -16.58 -10.83 1.25
C PRO A 161 -17.05 -9.39 0.98
N GLY A 162 -16.45 -8.70 0.01
CA GLY A 162 -16.73 -7.29 -0.25
C GLY A 162 -16.11 -6.30 0.74
N GLY A 163 -15.29 -6.74 1.69
CA GLY A 163 -14.53 -5.86 2.59
C GLY A 163 -13.40 -5.13 1.86
N THR A 164 -13.01 -3.98 2.39
CA THR A 164 -12.04 -3.06 1.77
C THR A 164 -10.63 -3.29 2.33
N LEU A 165 -9.65 -3.36 1.43
CA LEU A 165 -8.23 -3.29 1.73
C LEU A 165 -7.74 -1.86 1.48
N ALA A 166 -7.14 -1.23 2.48
CA ALA A 166 -6.42 0.03 2.37
C ALA A 166 -4.96 -0.18 2.78
N LEU A 167 -4.12 -0.38 1.78
CA LEU A 167 -2.74 -0.83 1.95
C LEU A 167 -1.75 0.25 1.57
N LEU A 168 -0.86 0.60 2.49
CA LEU A 168 0.38 1.32 2.21
C LEU A 168 1.52 0.31 2.06
N CYS A 169 2.16 0.26 0.89
CA CYS A 169 3.24 -0.68 0.61
C CYS A 169 4.29 -0.07 -0.33
N SER A 170 5.27 -0.84 -0.79
CA SER A 170 6.34 -0.31 -1.65
C SER A 170 5.86 -0.25 -3.08
N ASN A 171 6.03 0.87 -3.77
CA ASN A 171 5.64 1.00 -5.18
C ASN A 171 6.40 0.06 -6.14
N ARG A 172 7.49 -0.59 -5.67
CA ARG A 172 8.28 -1.52 -6.49
C ARG A 172 7.45 -2.67 -7.04
N PHE A 173 6.40 -3.11 -6.33
CA PHE A 173 5.56 -4.20 -6.84
C PHE A 173 4.86 -3.85 -8.17
N LEU A 174 4.69 -2.55 -8.47
CA LEU A 174 4.07 -2.10 -9.72
C LEU A 174 4.92 -2.50 -10.93
N THR A 175 6.24 -2.32 -10.87
CA THR A 175 7.10 -2.39 -12.06
C THR A 175 8.13 -3.52 -12.05
N THR A 176 8.51 -4.04 -10.88
CA THR A 176 9.56 -5.06 -10.81
C THR A 176 9.04 -6.46 -11.14
N ARG A 177 9.95 -7.34 -11.57
CA ARG A 177 9.67 -8.77 -11.75
C ARG A 177 9.35 -9.47 -10.42
N SER A 178 9.96 -9.06 -9.30
CA SER A 178 9.64 -9.61 -7.98
C SER A 178 8.22 -9.24 -7.52
N GLY A 179 7.68 -8.12 -8.01
CA GLY A 179 6.29 -7.72 -7.79
C GLY A 179 5.22 -8.58 -8.46
N ARG A 180 5.61 -9.48 -9.39
CA ARG A 180 4.68 -10.33 -10.16
C ARG A 180 3.67 -11.03 -9.26
N ALA A 181 4.16 -11.69 -8.21
CA ALA A 181 3.32 -12.51 -7.34
C ALA A 181 2.32 -11.65 -6.54
N VAL A 182 2.72 -10.45 -6.13
CA VAL A 182 1.83 -9.47 -5.50
C VAL A 182 0.75 -9.01 -6.47
N ARG A 183 1.12 -8.65 -7.71
CA ARG A 183 0.15 -8.24 -8.74
C ARG A 183 -0.85 -9.35 -9.05
N ALA A 184 -0.41 -10.60 -9.13
CA ALA A 184 -1.27 -11.76 -9.33
C ALA A 184 -2.23 -11.99 -8.15
N THR A 185 -1.77 -11.90 -6.90
CA THR A 185 -2.64 -11.98 -5.72
C THR A 185 -3.68 -10.86 -5.72
N LEU A 186 -3.26 -9.61 -5.97
CA LEU A 186 -4.16 -8.46 -6.02
C LEU A 186 -5.22 -8.61 -7.13
N ARG A 187 -4.83 -9.08 -8.31
CA ARG A 187 -5.74 -9.30 -9.45
C ARG A 187 -6.75 -10.40 -9.24
N SER A 188 -6.36 -11.49 -8.56
CA SER A 188 -7.20 -12.68 -8.43
C SER A 188 -8.12 -12.65 -7.21
N GLN A 189 -7.78 -11.86 -6.17
CA GLN A 189 -8.50 -11.84 -4.90
C GLN A 189 -9.20 -10.50 -4.60
N PHE A 190 -9.00 -9.49 -5.45
CA PHE A 190 -9.58 -8.17 -5.25
C PHE A 190 -10.09 -7.53 -6.53
N GLN A 191 -11.15 -6.74 -6.37
CA GLN A 191 -11.52 -5.70 -7.31
C GLN A 191 -10.68 -4.46 -6.96
N LEU A 192 -9.76 -4.10 -7.84
CA LEU A 192 -8.95 -2.89 -7.67
C LEU A 192 -9.81 -1.66 -7.91
N GLU A 193 -9.76 -0.70 -6.99
CA GLU A 193 -10.53 0.54 -7.08
C GLU A 193 -9.59 1.73 -7.31
N ARG A 194 -8.50 1.80 -6.56
CA ARG A 194 -7.55 2.91 -6.66
C ARG A 194 -6.11 2.50 -6.34
N ILE A 195 -5.16 3.01 -7.13
CA ILE A 195 -3.72 2.88 -6.89
C ILE A 195 -3.07 4.26 -6.95
N LEU A 196 -2.29 4.60 -5.92
CA LEU A 196 -1.46 5.79 -5.90
C LEU A 196 0.01 5.35 -5.90
N ASP A 197 0.74 5.65 -6.96
CA ASP A 197 2.20 5.56 -6.99
C ASP A 197 2.78 6.90 -6.53
N LEU A 198 3.30 6.96 -5.31
CA LEU A 198 3.86 8.19 -4.76
C LEU A 198 5.32 8.38 -5.16
N GLY A 199 5.90 7.53 -6.02
CA GLY A 199 7.23 7.74 -6.59
C GLY A 199 8.35 8.02 -5.58
N ASP A 200 9.38 8.74 -6.00
CA ASP A 200 10.49 9.23 -5.16
C ASP A 200 10.17 10.58 -4.50
N THR A 201 8.91 10.81 -4.17
CA THR A 201 8.49 12.05 -3.50
C THR A 201 9.09 12.20 -2.10
N LYS A 202 9.74 11.17 -1.54
CA LYS A 202 10.37 11.14 -0.21
C LYS A 202 9.52 11.86 0.83
N LEU A 203 8.22 11.57 0.82
CA LEU A 203 7.22 12.40 1.50
C LEU A 203 7.45 12.56 3.00
N PHE A 204 8.17 11.62 3.60
CA PHE A 204 8.23 11.48 5.04
C PHE A 204 9.60 11.07 5.59
N GLY A 205 10.69 11.35 4.85
CA GLY A 205 12.06 10.98 5.29
C GLY A 205 12.33 9.47 5.37
N ALA A 206 11.34 8.63 5.08
CA ALA A 206 11.50 7.20 4.94
C ALA A 206 12.21 6.87 3.62
N ALA A 207 13.12 5.90 3.66
CA ALA A 207 13.89 5.43 2.51
C ALA A 207 13.08 4.57 1.52
N VAL A 208 11.77 4.40 1.74
CA VAL A 208 10.91 3.50 0.96
C VAL A 208 9.95 4.32 0.10
N LEU A 209 9.97 4.04 -1.19
CA LEU A 209 9.04 4.56 -2.19
C LEU A 209 7.63 4.00 -1.93
N PRO A 210 6.64 4.81 -1.53
CA PRO A 210 5.35 4.30 -1.12
C PRO A 210 4.36 4.21 -2.30
N ALA A 211 3.52 3.18 -2.27
CA ALA A 211 2.29 3.09 -3.03
C ALA A 211 1.12 2.84 -2.08
N ILE A 212 -0.05 3.38 -2.44
CA ILE A 212 -1.32 3.09 -1.75
C ILE A 212 -2.20 2.26 -2.69
N VAL A 213 -2.79 1.21 -2.16
CA VAL A 213 -3.76 0.37 -2.87
C VAL A 213 -5.07 0.38 -2.09
N ILE A 214 -6.15 0.78 -2.76
CA ILE A 214 -7.53 0.59 -2.31
C ILE A 214 -8.18 -0.46 -3.19
N ALA A 215 -8.67 -1.53 -2.57
CA ALA A 215 -9.27 -2.64 -3.31
C ALA A 215 -10.32 -3.34 -2.47
N ARG A 216 -11.34 -3.91 -3.12
CA ARG A 216 -12.42 -4.64 -2.46
C ARG A 216 -12.25 -6.14 -2.63
N ARG A 217 -12.31 -6.91 -1.56
CA ARG A 217 -12.15 -8.36 -1.60
C ARG A 217 -13.26 -9.02 -2.43
N THR A 218 -12.88 -9.82 -3.42
CA THR A 218 -13.80 -10.66 -4.21
C THR A 218 -13.05 -11.84 -4.82
N ASN A 219 -13.73 -12.99 -4.93
CA ASN A 219 -13.18 -14.16 -5.63
C ASN A 219 -13.51 -14.14 -7.13
N THR A 220 -14.30 -13.17 -7.58
CA THR A 220 -14.66 -12.97 -8.99
C THR A 220 -14.40 -11.52 -9.43
N PRO A 221 -13.13 -11.08 -9.46
CA PRO A 221 -12.76 -9.77 -9.98
C PRO A 221 -13.26 -9.62 -11.42
N ARG A 222 -13.84 -8.46 -11.75
CA ARG A 222 -14.27 -8.14 -13.10
C ARG A 222 -13.33 -7.11 -13.72
N PRO A 223 -13.14 -7.14 -15.06
CA PRO A 223 -12.50 -6.03 -15.75
C PRO A 223 -13.26 -4.74 -15.44
N ALA A 224 -12.63 -3.85 -14.69
CA ALA A 224 -13.16 -2.53 -14.37
C ALA A 224 -12.01 -1.54 -14.35
N ALA A 225 -12.29 -0.29 -14.68
CA ALA A 225 -11.30 0.78 -14.58
C ALA A 225 -10.91 0.96 -13.11
N CYS A 226 -9.62 0.82 -12.81
CA CYS A 226 -9.05 1.18 -11.52
C CYS A 226 -8.38 2.56 -11.67
N ALA A 227 -8.73 3.51 -10.81
CA ALA A 227 -8.14 4.84 -10.84
C ALA A 227 -6.65 4.75 -10.47
N PHE A 228 -5.78 5.33 -11.29
CA PHE A 228 -4.35 5.38 -11.05
C PHE A 228 -3.91 6.82 -10.92
N VAL A 229 -3.17 7.12 -9.85
CA VAL A 229 -2.54 8.43 -9.62
C VAL A 229 -1.05 8.21 -9.48
N ARG A 230 -0.25 9.04 -10.15
CA ARG A 230 1.21 9.02 -10.02
C ARG A 230 1.70 10.39 -9.58
N ALA A 231 2.50 10.44 -8.54
CA ALA A 231 3.15 11.65 -8.06
C ALA A 231 4.67 11.53 -8.17
N TYR A 232 5.31 12.54 -8.77
CA TYR A 232 6.77 12.56 -8.91
C TYR A 232 7.32 13.98 -8.86
N GLU A 233 8.57 14.08 -8.42
CA GLU A 233 9.31 15.33 -8.35
C GLU A 233 9.60 15.88 -9.74
N VAL A 234 9.36 17.17 -9.93
CA VAL A 234 9.74 17.91 -11.13
C VAL A 234 11.23 18.24 -11.04
N ARG A 235 12.06 17.67 -11.94
CA ARG A 235 13.53 17.80 -11.92
C ARG A 235 14.12 18.51 -13.14
N ASP A 236 13.29 18.94 -14.08
CA ASP A 236 13.70 19.57 -15.35
C ASP A 236 14.03 21.07 -15.22
N GLY A 237 14.17 21.58 -13.99
CA GLY A 237 14.48 22.99 -13.74
C GLY A 237 13.30 23.95 -13.94
N SER A 238 12.11 23.45 -14.30
CA SER A 238 10.91 24.30 -14.50
C SER A 238 10.23 24.73 -13.19
N ALA A 239 10.72 24.25 -12.04
CA ALA A 239 10.12 24.52 -10.73
C ALA A 239 10.58 25.89 -10.19
N THR A 240 9.79 26.93 -10.46
CA THR A 240 10.03 28.27 -9.88
C THR A 240 9.56 28.34 -8.42
N ILE A 241 10.14 29.25 -7.62
CA ILE A 241 9.72 29.49 -6.22
C ILE A 241 8.23 29.86 -6.16
N GLU A 242 7.76 30.66 -7.11
CA GLU A 242 6.36 31.08 -7.21
C GLU A 242 5.43 29.90 -7.49
N ALA A 243 5.79 29.03 -8.44
CA ALA A 243 5.03 27.82 -8.75
C ALA A 243 4.95 26.88 -7.53
N VAL A 244 6.06 26.72 -6.79
CA VAL A 244 6.08 25.93 -5.56
C VAL A 244 5.17 26.55 -4.49
N ARG A 245 5.14 27.87 -4.32
CA ARG A 245 4.28 28.53 -3.31
C ARG A 245 2.80 28.44 -3.67
N ALA A 246 2.46 28.58 -4.95
CA ALA A 246 1.09 28.51 -5.44
C ALA A 246 0.51 27.09 -5.37
N ALA A 247 1.35 26.06 -5.47
CA ALA A 247 0.89 24.68 -5.45
C ALA A 247 0.34 24.24 -4.07
N PRO A 248 -0.76 23.48 -4.03
CA PRO A 248 -1.30 22.95 -2.77
C PRO A 248 -0.37 21.91 -2.14
N PRO A 249 -0.43 21.68 -0.81
CA PRO A 249 0.29 20.58 -0.18
C PRO A 249 -0.07 19.24 -0.82
N ILE A 250 0.93 18.38 -1.04
CA ILE A 250 0.76 17.12 -1.77
C ILE A 250 -0.39 16.22 -1.27
N LEU A 251 -0.59 16.07 0.03
CA LEU A 251 -1.69 15.24 0.54
C LEU A 251 -3.07 15.83 0.19
N ALA A 252 -3.21 17.16 0.18
CA ALA A 252 -4.43 17.83 -0.26
C ALA A 252 -4.63 17.68 -1.77
N ALA A 253 -3.54 17.82 -2.54
CA ALA A 253 -3.55 17.69 -3.99
C ALA A 253 -3.90 16.26 -4.44
N LEU A 254 -3.41 15.23 -3.73
CA LEU A 254 -3.71 13.83 -4.00
C LEU A 254 -5.19 13.49 -3.73
N HIS A 255 -5.80 14.15 -2.75
CA HIS A 255 -7.22 14.00 -2.43
C HIS A 255 -8.13 14.73 -3.43
N SER A 256 -7.68 15.88 -3.96
CA SER A 256 -8.39 16.59 -5.04
C SER A 256 -8.40 15.79 -6.35
N GLU A 257 -9.49 15.86 -7.12
CA GLU A 257 -9.54 15.24 -8.45
C GLU A 257 -8.91 16.12 -9.55
N GLN A 258 -8.70 17.40 -9.28
CA GLN A 258 -8.33 18.40 -10.29
C GLN A 258 -6.86 18.86 -10.19
N ALA A 259 -6.20 18.63 -9.06
CA ALA A 259 -4.83 19.11 -8.88
C ALA A 259 -3.82 18.33 -9.75
N GLU A 260 -3.12 19.05 -10.62
CA GLU A 260 -2.02 18.54 -11.47
C GLU A 260 -0.63 18.84 -10.89
N LEU A 261 -0.56 19.82 -10.00
CA LEU A 261 0.66 20.23 -9.30
C LEU A 261 0.43 20.22 -7.79
N ALA A 262 1.51 19.94 -7.07
CA ALA A 262 1.54 20.01 -5.63
C ALA A 262 2.91 20.41 -5.11
N ARG A 263 2.99 20.78 -3.83
CA ARG A 263 4.25 21.05 -3.15
C ARG A 263 4.52 20.09 -2.01
N ARG A 264 5.80 19.83 -1.80
CA ARG A 264 6.34 19.17 -0.61
C ARG A 264 7.59 19.93 -0.16
N GLY A 265 7.47 20.72 0.89
CA GLY A 265 8.54 21.66 1.27
C GLY A 265 8.83 22.63 0.11
N GLY A 266 10.10 22.75 -0.27
CA GLY A 266 10.54 23.54 -1.43
C GLY A 266 10.49 22.80 -2.77
N THR A 267 9.98 21.56 -2.81
CA THR A 267 9.94 20.73 -4.02
C THR A 267 8.57 20.81 -4.70
N LEU A 268 8.57 21.03 -6.03
CA LEU A 268 7.38 20.91 -6.86
C LEU A 268 7.17 19.44 -7.26
N ILE A 269 5.93 18.98 -7.12
CA ILE A 269 5.49 17.62 -7.43
C ILE A 269 4.44 17.71 -8.53
N ARG A 270 4.61 16.90 -9.57
CA ARG A 270 3.59 16.71 -10.62
C ARG A 270 2.71 15.51 -10.27
N ILE A 271 1.41 15.68 -10.44
CA ILE A 271 0.38 14.67 -10.24
C ILE A 271 -0.22 14.33 -11.59
N GLU A 272 -0.10 13.07 -11.98
CA GLU A 272 -0.75 12.51 -13.16
C GLU A 272 -1.87 11.57 -12.73
N ARG A 273 -2.97 11.60 -13.49
CA ARG A 273 -4.16 10.79 -13.22
C ARG A 273 -4.57 10.05 -14.48
N GLY A 274 -5.11 8.86 -14.29
CA GLY A 274 -5.57 8.00 -15.37
C GLY A 274 -6.14 6.71 -14.83
N THR A 275 -6.06 5.67 -15.62
CA THR A 275 -6.48 4.33 -15.25
C THR A 275 -5.29 3.38 -15.18
N LEU A 276 -5.40 2.36 -14.35
CA LEU A 276 -4.42 1.30 -14.24
C LEU A 276 -4.36 0.52 -15.57
N ALA A 277 -3.24 0.61 -16.28
CA ALA A 277 -2.90 -0.34 -17.33
C ALA A 277 -2.19 -1.53 -16.72
N THR A 278 -2.83 -2.68 -16.86
CA THR A 278 -2.35 -3.92 -16.24
C THR A 278 -1.58 -4.83 -17.21
N GLY A 279 -1.46 -4.44 -18.48
CA GLY A 279 -0.90 -5.30 -19.52
C GLY A 279 -1.77 -6.50 -19.88
N HIS A 280 -1.32 -7.32 -20.84
CA HIS A 280 -2.05 -8.52 -21.30
C HIS A 280 -1.80 -9.77 -20.45
N GLY A 281 -0.98 -9.70 -19.39
CA GLY A 281 -0.74 -10.81 -18.47
C GLY A 281 -0.26 -10.42 -17.07
N ASP A 282 -0.06 -11.42 -16.22
CA ASP A 282 0.52 -11.24 -14.87
C ASP A 282 1.98 -10.81 -14.91
N ASP A 283 2.60 -11.00 -16.07
CA ASP A 283 4.01 -10.77 -16.23
C ASP A 283 4.40 -9.31 -16.44
N GLU A 284 3.41 -8.49 -16.81
CA GLU A 284 3.60 -7.10 -17.20
C GLU A 284 3.60 -6.15 -16.00
N PRO A 285 4.35 -5.04 -16.08
CA PRO A 285 4.31 -4.00 -15.08
C PRO A 285 2.96 -3.27 -15.11
N TRP A 286 2.51 -2.86 -13.93
CA TRP A 286 1.37 -1.97 -13.77
C TRP A 286 1.83 -0.53 -13.94
N THR A 287 1.17 0.18 -14.85
CA THR A 287 1.52 1.55 -15.20
C THR A 287 0.28 2.44 -15.27
N LEU A 288 0.50 3.74 -15.18
CA LEU A 288 -0.54 4.73 -15.45
C LEU A 288 -0.80 4.78 -16.96
N SER A 289 -2.03 4.52 -17.35
CA SER A 289 -2.54 4.77 -18.69
C SER A 289 -3.43 6.01 -18.67
N SER A 290 -3.19 6.90 -19.63
CA SER A 290 -3.99 8.10 -19.86
C SER A 290 -4.38 8.13 -21.34
N ALA A 291 -5.45 8.85 -21.69
CA ALA A 291 -5.86 9.01 -23.10
C ALA A 291 -4.70 9.53 -23.97
N ARG A 292 -3.88 10.44 -23.42
CA ARG A 292 -2.68 10.96 -24.07
C ARG A 292 -1.62 9.88 -24.27
N THR A 293 -1.36 9.07 -23.25
CA THR A 293 -0.37 7.97 -23.31
C THR A 293 -0.81 6.89 -24.30
N GLU A 294 -2.09 6.49 -24.28
CA GLU A 294 -2.61 5.50 -25.23
C GLU A 294 -2.57 6.01 -26.66
N ALA A 295 -2.97 7.26 -26.91
CA ALA A 295 -2.88 7.85 -28.25
C ALA A 295 -1.43 7.92 -28.76
N TRP A 296 -0.48 8.21 -27.87
CA TRP A 296 0.94 8.22 -28.22
C TRP A 296 1.48 6.81 -28.49
N LEU A 297 1.14 5.82 -27.64
CA LEU A 297 1.52 4.42 -27.84
C LEU A 297 0.89 3.83 -29.11
N ALA A 298 -0.37 4.13 -29.41
CA ALA A 298 -1.05 3.73 -30.63
C ALA A 298 -0.32 4.25 -31.87
N ARG A 299 0.03 5.55 -31.87
CA ARG A 299 0.81 6.16 -32.95
C ARG A 299 2.18 5.51 -33.13
N ILE A 300 2.86 5.14 -32.04
CA ILE A 300 4.11 4.39 -32.11
C ILE A 300 3.87 3.02 -32.75
N ARG A 301 2.88 2.26 -32.28
CA ARG A 301 2.55 0.92 -32.81
C ARG A 301 2.22 0.96 -34.29
N GLU A 302 1.38 1.90 -34.73
CA GLU A 302 1.03 2.11 -36.15
C GLU A 302 2.24 2.40 -37.04
N ARG A 303 3.27 3.04 -36.46
CA ARG A 303 4.51 3.41 -37.16
C ARG A 303 5.65 2.42 -36.89
N THR A 304 5.41 1.34 -36.14
CA THR A 304 6.43 0.34 -35.78
C THR A 304 6.27 -0.91 -36.64
N ALA A 305 7.21 -1.13 -37.55
CA ALA A 305 7.20 -2.32 -38.41
C ALA A 305 7.56 -3.62 -37.66
N ARG A 306 8.45 -3.54 -36.66
CA ARG A 306 8.89 -4.65 -35.81
C ARG A 306 9.35 -4.14 -34.43
N THR A 307 9.25 -4.99 -33.42
CA THR A 307 9.84 -4.79 -32.09
C THR A 307 11.18 -5.51 -31.97
N PHE A 308 12.01 -5.13 -30.99
CA PHE A 308 13.25 -5.84 -30.72
C PHE A 308 13.03 -7.33 -30.40
N GLY A 309 11.89 -7.69 -29.81
CA GLY A 309 11.52 -9.07 -29.54
C GLY A 309 11.27 -9.90 -30.81
N ASP A 310 10.83 -9.25 -31.89
CA ASP A 310 10.62 -9.90 -33.19
C ASP A 310 11.93 -10.20 -33.92
N VAL A 311 13.02 -9.51 -33.53
CA VAL A 311 14.37 -9.72 -34.11
C VAL A 311 15.13 -10.79 -33.34
N GLY A 312 14.87 -10.95 -32.03
CA GLY A 312 15.50 -12.02 -31.24
C GLY A 312 15.26 -11.92 -29.74
N LYS A 313 15.76 -12.92 -29.00
CA LYS A 313 15.69 -12.94 -27.54
C LYS A 313 16.56 -11.82 -26.94
N ILE A 314 15.91 -10.80 -26.42
CA ILE A 314 16.57 -9.72 -25.67
C ILE A 314 16.93 -10.21 -24.26
N ARG A 315 18.22 -10.22 -23.94
CA ARG A 315 18.74 -10.51 -22.60
C ARG A 315 19.27 -9.22 -22.00
N VAL A 316 18.81 -8.88 -20.79
CA VAL A 316 19.24 -7.66 -20.08
C VAL A 316 19.95 -8.08 -18.80
N GLY A 317 21.16 -7.56 -18.59
CA GLY A 317 22.03 -7.86 -17.44
C GLY A 317 23.35 -8.51 -17.86
N ILE A 318 24.46 -7.88 -17.48
CA ILE A 318 25.78 -8.53 -17.52
C ILE A 318 25.80 -9.50 -16.33
N LYS A 319 26.01 -10.80 -16.59
CA LYS A 319 26.42 -11.73 -15.52
C LYS A 319 27.83 -11.31 -15.11
N THR A 320 27.96 -10.54 -14.03
CA THR A 320 29.22 -10.48 -13.30
C THR A 320 29.38 -11.82 -12.57
N THR A 321 30.27 -12.65 -13.11
CA THR A 321 30.79 -13.87 -12.47
C THR A 321 31.63 -13.53 -11.26
#